data_AF-A0A7Z0NTN6-F1
#
_entry.id   AF-A0A7Z0NTN6-F1
#
_cell.length_a   1.000
_cell.length_b   1.000
_cell.length_c   1.000
_cell.angle_alpha   90.00
_cell.angle_beta   90.00
_cell.angle_gamma   90.00
#
_symmetry.space_group_name_H-M   'P 1'
#
loop_
_entity.id
_entity.type
_entity.pdbx_description
1 polymer ?
#
loop_
_entity_poly.entity_id
_entity_poly.type
_entity_poly.pdbx_seq_one_letter_code
_entity_poly.pdbx_strand_id
1 'polypeptide(L)'
;MEALRLTLRYIHLIGFALLLGGAVVQYLKGRFRINPAMLWGAGLALLTGIGLSAPLRDGGEPDPAKLVTKLTLALLIFVMVFFSRKREAVNRGHFLAIIGLTLVNAAVAVFWR
;
A
#
# COMPACT_ATOMS: atom_id res chain seq x y z
N MET A 1 22.21 -8.06 -6.36
CA MET A 1 21.13 -7.04 -6.25
C MET A 1 19.76 -7.58 -6.66
N GLU A 2 19.69 -8.50 -7.64
CA GLU A 2 18.38 -9.00 -8.12
C GLU A 2 17.58 -9.80 -7.08
N ALA A 3 18.23 -10.70 -6.33
CA ALA A 3 17.54 -11.47 -5.28
C ALA A 3 16.83 -10.56 -4.25
N LEU A 4 17.50 -9.50 -3.78
CA LEU A 4 16.92 -8.52 -2.86
C LEU A 4 15.71 -7.81 -3.48
N ARG A 5 15.79 -7.42 -4.76
CA ARG A 5 14.68 -6.78 -5.48
C ARG A 5 13.47 -7.70 -5.58
N LEU A 6 13.68 -8.97 -5.92
CA LEU A 6 12.61 -9.97 -6.00
C LEU A 6 11.99 -10.20 -4.62
N THR A 7 12.81 -10.31 -3.56
CA THR A 7 12.32 -10.42 -2.17
C THR A 7 11.50 -9.21 -1.76
N LEU A 8 11.98 -7.98 -2.03
CA LEU A 8 11.25 -6.76 -1.72
C LEU A 8 9.92 -6.68 -2.48
N ARG A 9 9.91 -7.03 -3.77
CA ARG A 9 8.68 -7.08 -4.58
C ARG A 9 7.70 -8.10 -4.04
N TYR A 10 8.18 -9.28 -3.65
CA TYR A 10 7.36 -10.33 -3.05
C TYR A 10 6.72 -9.87 -1.73
N ILE A 11 7.51 -9.27 -0.83
CA ILE A 11 7.00 -8.71 0.43
C ILE A 11 6.02 -7.56 0.16
N HIS A 12 6.26 -6.75 -0.87
CA HIS A 12 5.33 -5.68 -1.26
C HIS A 12 3.96 -6.22 -1.66
N LEU A 13 3.92 -7.33 -2.42
CA LEU A 13 2.69 -8.02 -2.80
C LEU A 13 1.96 -8.61 -1.57
N ILE A 14 2.71 -9.15 -0.61
CA ILE A 14 2.13 -9.59 0.67
C ILE A 14 1.52 -8.41 1.42
N GLY A 15 2.22 -7.27 1.50
CA GLY A 15 1.71 -6.06 2.13
C GLY A 15 0.41 -5.57 1.49
N PHE A 16 0.36 -5.55 0.15
CA PHE A 16 -0.85 -5.25 -0.61
C PHE A 16 -2.00 -6.23 -0.28
N ALA A 17 -1.73 -7.54 -0.28
CA ALA A 17 -2.73 -8.56 0.01
C ALA A 17 -3.28 -8.46 1.43
N LEU A 18 -2.41 -8.19 2.42
CA LEU A 18 -2.83 -7.96 3.81
C LEU A 18 -3.72 -6.73 3.94
N LEU A 19 -3.34 -5.64 3.28
CA LEU A 19 -4.11 -4.39 3.32
C LEU A 19 -5.48 -4.55 2.68
N LEU A 20 -5.50 -5.00 1.43
CA LEU A 20 -6.74 -5.12 0.66
C LEU A 20 -7.61 -6.27 1.19
N GLY A 21 -7.03 -7.44 1.45
CA GLY A 21 -7.75 -8.58 2.00
C GLY A 21 -8.29 -8.31 3.41
N GLY A 22 -7.51 -7.65 4.26
CA GLY A 22 -7.96 -7.20 5.57
C GLY A 22 -9.16 -6.25 5.47
N ALA A 23 -9.14 -5.34 4.49
CA ALA A 23 -10.25 -4.43 4.23
C ALA A 23 -11.49 -5.16 3.68
N VAL A 24 -11.34 -6.08 2.73
CA VAL A 24 -12.46 -6.87 2.18
C VAL A 24 -13.16 -7.67 3.29
N VAL A 25 -12.42 -8.33 4.17
CA VAL A 25 -13.01 -9.08 5.30
C VAL A 25 -13.81 -8.16 6.22
N GLN A 26 -13.31 -6.95 6.50
CA GLN A 26 -14.01 -5.97 7.33
C GLN A 26 -15.27 -5.41 6.64
N TYR A 27 -15.21 -5.20 5.31
CA TYR A 27 -16.34 -4.78 4.49
C TYR A 27 -17.46 -5.82 4.50
N LEU A 28 -17.13 -7.10 4.25
CA LEU A 28 -18.10 -8.20 4.24
C LEU A 28 -18.76 -8.43 5.60
N LYS A 29 -18.04 -8.15 6.70
CA LYS A 29 -18.58 -8.22 8.06
C LYS A 29 -19.45 -7.02 8.44
N GLY A 30 -19.57 -6.00 7.58
CA GLY A 30 -20.27 -4.76 7.89
C GLY A 30 -19.62 -3.94 9.03
N ARG A 31 -18.37 -4.25 9.39
CA ARG A 31 -17.63 -3.59 10.49
C ARG A 31 -16.51 -2.76 9.89
N PHE A 32 -16.76 -1.47 9.67
CA PHE A 32 -15.73 -0.56 9.17
C PHE A 32 -14.77 -0.18 10.30
N ARG A 33 -13.73 -0.97 10.50
CA ARG A 33 -12.64 -0.70 11.46
C ARG A 33 -11.32 -1.11 10.85
N ILE A 34 -10.23 -0.50 11.30
CA ILE A 34 -8.89 -0.90 10.90
C ILE A 34 -8.50 -2.15 11.69
N ASN A 35 -8.22 -3.26 11.01
CA ASN A 35 -7.74 -4.47 11.65
C ASN A 35 -6.20 -4.56 11.59
N PRO A 36 -5.57 -5.49 12.35
CA PRO A 36 -4.11 -5.64 12.34
C PRO A 36 -3.53 -5.94 10.95
N ALA A 37 -4.25 -6.70 10.12
CA ALA A 37 -3.81 -7.01 8.75
C ALA A 37 -3.69 -5.75 7.89
N MET A 38 -4.65 -4.83 7.98
CA MET A 38 -4.59 -3.54 7.30
C MET A 38 -3.39 -2.70 7.74
N LEU A 39 -3.12 -2.67 9.05
CA LEU A 39 -2.00 -1.91 9.61
C LEU A 39 -0.64 -2.44 9.14
N TRP A 40 -0.43 -3.76 9.27
CA TRP A 40 0.80 -4.41 8.81
C TRP A 40 0.94 -4.33 7.30
N GLY A 41 -0.15 -4.51 6.56
CA GLY A 41 -0.16 -4.41 5.10
C GLY A 41 0.26 -3.03 4.61
N ALA A 42 -0.31 -1.96 5.18
CA ALA A 42 0.06 -0.59 4.85
C ALA A 42 1.53 -0.29 5.21
N GLY A 43 2.00 -0.73 6.37
CA GLY A 43 3.39 -0.55 6.80
C GLY A 43 4.39 -1.27 5.89
N LEU A 44 4.14 -2.55 5.58
CA LEU A 44 4.98 -3.34 4.69
C LEU A 44 5.01 -2.76 3.28
N ALA A 45 3.84 -2.36 2.73
CA ALA A 45 3.76 -1.77 1.41
C ALA A 45 4.56 -0.47 1.32
N LEU A 46 4.48 0.40 2.34
CA LEU A 46 5.25 1.64 2.39
C LEU A 46 6.77 1.37 2.46
N LEU A 47 7.20 0.54 3.40
CA LEU A 47 8.62 0.23 3.62
C LEU A 47 9.27 -0.42 2.39
N THR A 48 8.61 -1.43 1.82
CA THR A 48 9.12 -2.11 0.63
C THR A 48 9.02 -1.22 -0.62
N GLY A 49 8.02 -0.34 -0.71
CA GLY A 49 7.92 0.65 -1.78
C GLY A 49 9.12 1.60 -1.82
N ILE A 50 9.56 2.08 -0.65
CA ILE A 50 10.77 2.90 -0.50
C ILE A 50 12.03 2.08 -0.85
N GLY A 51 12.10 0.82 -0.41
CA GLY A 51 13.20 -0.07 -0.77
C GLY A 51 13.31 -0.30 -2.28
N LEU A 52 12.17 -0.43 -2.97
CA LEU A 52 12.10 -0.64 -4.42
C LEU A 52 12.37 0.62 -5.25
N SER A 53 12.29 1.83 -4.66
CA SER A 53 12.61 3.09 -5.34
C SER A 53 14.11 3.39 -5.39
N ALA A 54 14.96 2.60 -4.73
CA ALA A 54 16.40 2.79 -4.78
C ALA A 54 16.92 2.70 -6.25
N PRO A 55 17.75 3.67 -6.69
CA PRO A 55 18.25 3.72 -8.06
C PRO A 55 18.99 2.45 -8.45
N LEU A 56 18.76 1.99 -9.69
CA LEU A 56 19.59 0.98 -10.33
C LEU A 56 20.83 1.66 -10.93
N ARG A 57 21.99 1.03 -10.79
CA ARG A 57 23.21 1.45 -11.53
C ARG A 57 23.13 1.12 -13.03
N ASP A 58 22.08 0.42 -13.46
CA ASP A 58 22.06 -0.31 -14.73
C ASP A 58 21.12 0.32 -15.78
N GLY A 59 20.84 1.63 -15.69
CA GLY A 59 20.30 2.43 -16.80
C GLY A 59 18.77 2.39 -17.04
N GLY A 60 18.01 1.61 -16.26
CA GLY A 60 16.55 1.62 -16.27
C GLY A 60 15.98 2.39 -15.08
N GLU A 61 16.12 3.71 -15.07
CA GLU A 61 15.55 4.54 -14.01
C GLU A 61 14.02 4.58 -14.16
N PRO A 62 13.25 4.21 -13.11
CA PRO A 62 11.80 4.38 -13.15
C PRO A 62 11.47 5.86 -13.28
N ASP A 63 10.43 6.18 -14.07
CA ASP A 63 9.89 7.54 -14.16
C ASP A 63 9.78 8.18 -12.76
N PRO A 64 10.54 9.27 -12.49
CA PRO A 64 10.50 9.95 -11.20
C PRO A 64 9.08 10.36 -10.80
N ALA A 65 8.23 10.74 -11.76
CA ALA A 65 6.84 11.11 -11.50
C ALA A 65 6.03 9.90 -11.00
N LYS A 66 6.24 8.73 -11.58
CA LYS A 66 5.62 7.47 -11.14
C LYS A 66 6.06 7.10 -9.72
N LEU A 67 7.34 7.24 -9.41
CA LEU A 67 7.87 6.94 -8.07
C LEU A 67 7.27 7.87 -7.01
N VAL A 68 7.30 9.19 -7.26
CA VAL A 68 6.73 10.19 -6.35
C VAL A 68 5.24 9.94 -6.14
N THR A 69 4.48 9.71 -7.21
CA THR A 69 3.03 9.44 -7.12
C THR A 69 2.75 8.22 -6.25
N LYS A 70 3.47 7.12 -6.45
CA LYS A 70 3.29 5.91 -5.64
C LYS A 70 3.66 6.13 -4.17
N LEU A 71 4.74 6.87 -3.91
CA LEU A 71 5.14 7.18 -2.54
C LEU A 71 4.08 8.04 -1.84
N THR A 72 3.57 9.07 -2.51
CA THR A 72 2.50 9.92 -1.97
C THR A 72 1.26 9.12 -1.64
N LEU A 73 0.79 8.26 -2.56
CA LEU A 73 -0.37 7.41 -2.33
C LEU A 73 -0.13 6.43 -1.17
N ALA A 74 1.03 5.76 -1.13
CA ALA A 74 1.38 4.84 -0.05
C ALA A 74 1.41 5.55 1.32
N LEU A 75 1.94 6.78 1.38
CA LEU A 75 1.98 7.57 2.61
C LEU A 75 0.58 7.99 3.07
N LEU A 76 -0.28 8.45 2.16
CA LEU A 76 -1.67 8.79 2.46
C LEU A 76 -2.41 7.58 3.04
N ILE A 77 -2.31 6.43 2.38
CA ILE A 77 -2.91 5.17 2.84
C ILE A 77 -2.40 4.82 4.24
N PHE A 78 -1.08 4.87 4.45
CA PHE A 78 -0.48 4.54 5.74
C PHE A 78 -0.97 5.47 6.85
N VAL A 79 -1.02 6.78 6.63
CA VAL A 79 -1.52 7.77 7.58
C VAL A 79 -2.99 7.48 7.92
N MET A 80 -3.83 7.28 6.91
CA MET A 80 -5.27 7.00 7.09
C MET A 80 -5.51 5.75 7.94
N VAL A 81 -4.72 4.69 7.72
CA VAL A 81 -4.75 3.43 8.47
C VAL A 81 -4.19 3.61 9.88
N PHE A 82 -2.99 4.19 10.00
CA PHE A 82 -2.24 4.29 11.25
C PHE A 82 -2.96 5.15 12.29
N PHE A 83 -3.45 6.33 11.91
CA PHE A 83 -4.16 7.21 12.86
C PHE A 83 -5.56 6.70 13.23
N SER A 84 -6.16 5.87 12.38
CA SER A 84 -7.46 5.27 12.66
C SER A 84 -7.37 3.93 13.40
N ARG A 85 -6.15 3.39 13.62
CA ARG A 85 -5.94 2.04 14.18
C ARG A 85 -6.53 1.79 15.56
N LYS A 86 -6.67 2.84 16.37
CA LYS A 86 -7.21 2.77 17.73
C LYS A 86 -8.72 3.04 17.80
N ARG A 87 -9.35 3.40 16.68
CA ARG A 87 -10.78 3.69 16.64
C ARG A 87 -11.57 2.38 16.56
N GLU A 88 -12.63 2.28 17.35
CA GLU A 88 -13.53 1.11 17.34
C GLU A 88 -14.28 0.98 16.01
N ALA A 89 -14.60 2.12 15.39
CA ALA A 89 -15.17 2.23 14.06
C ALA A 89 -14.59 3.44 13.32
N VAL A 90 -14.53 3.32 11.99
CA VAL A 90 -14.23 4.40 11.05
C VAL A 90 -15.44 4.68 10.18
N ASN A 91 -15.60 5.93 9.73
CA ASN A 91 -16.62 6.27 8.75
C ASN A 91 -16.42 5.41 7.48
N ARG A 92 -17.53 4.90 6.92
CA ARG A 92 -17.57 4.16 5.66
C ARG A 92 -16.81 4.87 4.53
N GLY A 93 -16.93 6.19 4.42
CA GLY A 93 -16.21 6.98 3.41
C GLY A 93 -14.69 6.88 3.56
N HIS A 94 -14.17 7.03 4.79
CA HIS A 94 -12.74 6.88 5.09
C HIS A 94 -12.25 5.46 4.78
N PHE A 95 -13.05 4.46 5.15
CA PHE A 95 -12.73 3.06 4.91
C PHE A 95 -12.67 2.72 3.41
N LEU A 96 -13.67 3.15 2.64
CA LEU A 96 -13.71 2.96 1.20
C LEU A 96 -12.61 3.75 0.49
N ALA A 97 -12.24 4.93 1.00
CA ALA A 97 -11.12 5.69 0.47
C ALA A 97 -9.78 4.94 0.62
N ILE A 98 -9.54 4.23 1.73
CA ILE A 98 -8.35 3.37 1.88
C ILE A 98 -8.32 2.30 0.79
N ILE A 99 -9.44 1.63 0.53
CA ILE A 99 -9.54 0.60 -0.52
C ILE A 99 -9.30 1.21 -1.89
N GLY A 100 -9.99 2.31 -2.21
CA GLY A 100 -9.87 3.01 -3.48
C GLY A 100 -8.44 3.46 -3.75
N LEU A 101 -7.80 4.13 -2.79
CA LEU A 101 -6.41 4.57 -2.91
C LEU A 101 -5.44 3.38 -3.05
N THR A 102 -5.69 2.28 -2.37
CA THR A 102 -4.88 1.05 -2.50
C THR A 102 -4.94 0.50 -3.93
N LEU A 103 -6.14 0.44 -4.52
CA LEU A 103 -6.33 0.00 -5.91
C LEU A 103 -5.75 0.99 -6.91
N VAL A 104 -5.92 2.30 -6.70
CA VAL A 104 -5.32 3.35 -7.54
C VAL A 104 -3.79 3.26 -7.50
N ASN A 105 -3.19 3.08 -6.32
CA ASN A 105 -1.74 2.93 -6.19
C ASN A 105 -1.22 1.69 -6.94
N ALA A 106 -1.96 0.58 -6.90
CA ALA A 106 -1.66 -0.60 -7.70
C ALA A 106 -1.83 -0.35 -9.21
N ALA A 107 -2.88 0.37 -9.61
CA ALA A 107 -3.10 0.75 -11.01
C ALA A 107 -1.97 1.64 -11.53
N VAL A 108 -1.50 2.63 -10.76
CA VAL A 108 -0.32 3.43 -11.10
C VAL A 108 0.90 2.53 -11.28
N ALA A 109 1.08 1.52 -10.42
CA ALA A 109 2.20 0.59 -10.56
C ALA A 109 2.17 -0.20 -11.88
N VAL A 110 0.99 -0.68 -12.28
CA VAL A 110 0.79 -1.61 -13.40
C VAL A 110 0.61 -0.91 -14.74
N PHE A 111 -0.17 0.16 -14.80
CA PHE A 111 -0.62 0.77 -16.06
C PHE A 111 0.15 2.02 -16.48
N TRP A 112 0.86 2.70 -15.56
CA TRP A 112 1.69 3.87 -15.90
C TRP A 112 2.96 3.44 -16.63
N ARG A 113 3.17 3.95 -17.85
CA ARG A 113 4.32 3.67 -18.72
C ARG A 113 5.10 4.94 -18.98
#